data_AF-A0A538PCS8-F1
#
_entry.id   AF-A0A538PCS8-F1
#
_cell.length_a   1.000
_cell.length_b   1.000
_cell.length_c   1.000
_cell.angle_alpha   90.00
_cell.angle_beta   90.00
_cell.angle_gamma   90.00
#
_symmetry.space_group_name_H-M   'P 1'
#
loop_
_entity.id
_entity.type
_entity.pdbx_description
1 polymer ?
#
loop_
_entity_poly.entity_id
_entity_poly.type
_entity_poly.pdbx_seq_one_letter_code
_entity_poly.pdbx_strand_id
1 'polypeptide(L)'
;MNTVRASNWGDPGKNRGFTLLEIMIVVCCISVLAAIAIPNFLKSRDRSQLNSIYSNLRIIDNAKDQWALENKKGEGNNTDLAMISDYIKGATVKAVVGETYACNPVGSPAVATTNVKLGTYAPLDPITAP
;
A
#
# COMPACT_ATOMS: atom_id res chain seq x y z
N MET A 1 17.66 75.52 29.00
CA MET A 1 17.77 74.69 27.77
C MET A 1 18.78 73.57 28.01
N ASN A 2 18.32 72.34 28.27
CA ASN A 2 18.95 71.13 27.73
C ASN A 2 18.01 69.93 27.96
N THR A 3 17.65 69.25 26.88
CA THR A 3 16.77 68.07 26.88
C THR A 3 17.63 66.81 26.92
N VAL A 4 17.52 66.02 27.98
CA VAL A 4 18.18 64.71 28.08
C VAL A 4 17.55 63.76 27.06
N ARG A 5 18.31 63.33 26.05
CA ARG A 5 17.88 62.38 25.02
C ARG A 5 17.91 60.96 25.58
N ALA A 6 16.82 60.21 25.39
CA ALA A 6 16.79 58.77 25.64
C ALA A 6 17.85 58.06 24.79
N SER A 7 18.68 57.23 25.43
CA SER A 7 19.55 56.28 24.74
C SER A 7 18.70 55.15 24.17
N ASN A 8 18.46 55.18 22.86
CA ASN A 8 17.91 54.04 22.13
C ASN A 8 18.96 52.91 22.13
N TRP A 9 18.89 52.00 23.10
CA TRP A 9 19.58 50.71 23.01
C TRP A 9 18.73 49.76 22.15
N GLY A 10 18.70 50.05 20.85
CA GLY A 10 18.27 49.06 19.88
C GLY A 10 19.43 48.10 19.69
N ASP A 11 19.33 46.87 20.19
CA ASP A 11 20.23 45.81 19.74
C ASP A 11 19.87 45.54 18.26
N PRO A 12 20.72 45.91 17.29
CA PRO A 12 20.42 45.66 15.90
C PRO A 12 20.33 44.14 15.73
N GLY A 13 19.17 43.67 15.27
CA GLY A 13 18.81 42.26 15.18
C GLY A 13 19.99 41.41 14.72
N LYS A 14 20.52 40.59 15.64
CA LYS A 14 21.60 39.66 15.35
C LYS A 14 21.02 38.58 14.46
N ASN A 15 21.15 38.75 13.14
CA ASN A 15 20.83 37.73 12.15
C ASN A 15 21.77 36.54 12.39
N ARG A 16 21.32 35.59 13.22
CA ARG A 16 21.99 34.31 13.45
C ARG A 16 21.74 33.46 12.22
N GLY A 17 22.68 33.48 11.28
CA GLY A 17 22.67 32.58 10.12
C GLY A 17 22.92 31.14 10.54
N PHE A 18 22.28 30.19 9.86
CA PHE A 18 22.61 28.77 9.97
C PHE A 18 24.07 28.55 9.57
N THR A 19 24.82 27.79 10.37
CA THR A 19 26.17 27.41 9.98
C THR A 19 26.10 26.29 8.95
N LEU A 20 27.03 26.28 7.98
CA LEU A 20 27.11 25.20 6.99
C LEU A 20 27.33 23.83 7.66
N LEU A 21 28.04 23.82 8.80
CA LEU A 21 28.33 22.63 9.58
C LEU A 21 27.06 22.02 10.20
N GLU A 22 26.15 22.87 10.66
CA GLU A 22 24.89 22.45 11.28
C GLU A 22 23.98 21.73 10.28
N ILE A 23 23.94 22.18 9.02
CA ILE A 23 23.23 21.44 7.96
C ILE A 23 24.02 20.20 7.53
N MET A 24 25.35 20.25 7.49
CA MET A 24 26.19 19.12 7.08
C MET A 24 25.99 17.89 7.99
N ILE A 25 26.01 18.08 9.31
CA ILE A 25 25.84 16.97 10.25
C ILE A 25 24.41 16.42 10.23
N VAL A 26 23.41 17.29 10.08
CA VAL A 26 22.00 16.88 10.06
C VAL A 26 21.70 16.03 8.83
N VAL A 27 22.12 16.49 7.64
CA VAL A 27 21.92 15.72 6.39
C VAL A 27 22.71 14.41 6.43
N CYS A 28 23.90 14.40 7.03
CA CYS A 28 24.68 13.18 7.23
C CYS A 28 23.89 12.14 8.04
N CYS A 29 23.39 12.49 9.23
CA CYS A 29 22.64 11.56 10.06
C CYS A 29 21.33 11.09 9.40
N ILE A 30 20.57 12.00 8.76
CA ILE A 30 19.33 11.64 8.07
C ILE A 30 19.60 10.68 6.90
N SER A 31 20.71 10.86 6.17
CA SER A 31 21.06 9.98 5.05
C SER A 31 21.35 8.54 5.48
N VAL A 32 22.03 8.35 6.62
CA VAL A 32 22.30 7.02 7.18
C VAL A 32 21.00 6.32 7.60
N LEU A 33 20.10 7.04 8.28
CA LEU A 33 18.80 6.48 8.67
C LEU A 33 17.94 6.16 7.44
N ALA A 34 17.91 7.06 6.45
CA ALA A 34 17.16 6.87 5.21
C ALA A 34 17.65 5.66 4.41
N ALA A 35 18.97 5.44 4.35
CA ALA A 35 19.57 4.31 3.63
C ALA A 35 19.06 2.94 4.15
N ILE A 36 18.79 2.82 5.45
CA ILE A 36 18.26 1.60 6.06
C ILE A 36 16.73 1.57 5.99
N ALA A 37 16.07 2.72 6.22
CA ALA A 37 14.62 2.81 6.31
C ALA A 37 13.92 2.59 4.96
N ILE A 38 14.44 3.19 3.87
CA ILE A 38 13.82 3.13 2.54
C ILE A 38 13.65 1.70 2.02
N PRO A 39 14.68 0.82 1.99
CA PRO A 39 14.50 -0.53 1.47
C PRO A 39 13.54 -1.36 2.32
N ASN A 40 13.53 -1.16 3.64
CA ASN A 40 12.57 -1.84 4.51
C ASN A 40 11.14 -1.34 4.29
N PHE A 41 10.96 -0.03 4.12
CA PHE A 41 9.66 0.57 3.84
C PHE A 41 9.05 0.05 2.54
N LEU A 42 9.85 -0.05 1.46
CA LEU A 42 9.41 -0.62 0.18
C LEU A 42 8.95 -2.07 0.33
N LYS A 43 9.74 -2.92 1.00
CA LYS A 43 9.34 -4.32 1.28
C LYS A 43 8.07 -4.40 2.13
N SER A 44 7.91 -3.51 3.11
CA SER A 44 6.72 -3.50 3.96
C SER A 44 5.47 -3.08 3.20
N ARG A 45 5.60 -2.13 2.26
CA ARG A 45 4.52 -1.73 1.36
C ARG A 45 4.08 -2.90 0.49
N ASP A 46 5.00 -3.59 -0.17
CA ASP A 46 4.70 -4.74 -1.03
C ASP A 46 3.97 -5.84 -0.25
N ARG A 47 4.43 -6.16 0.98
CA ARG A 47 3.77 -7.13 1.86
C ARG A 47 2.35 -6.70 2.24
N SER A 48 2.15 -5.43 2.57
CA SER A 48 0.81 -4.92 2.89
C SER A 48 -0.13 -5.01 1.69
N GLN A 49 0.37 -4.71 0.49
CA GLN A 49 -0.40 -4.82 -0.74
C GLN A 49 -0.76 -6.27 -1.05
N LEU A 50 0.19 -7.21 -0.91
CA LEU A 50 -0.06 -8.65 -1.06
C LEU A 50 -1.11 -9.15 -0.07
N ASN A 51 -1.02 -8.74 1.20
CA ASN A 51 -1.98 -9.14 2.21
C ASN A 51 -3.41 -8.68 1.87
N SER A 52 -3.57 -7.48 1.32
CA SER A 52 -4.86 -7.00 0.83
C SER A 52 -5.37 -7.82 -0.35
N ILE A 53 -4.49 -8.18 -1.31
CA ILE A 53 -4.84 -9.05 -2.44
C ILE A 53 -5.26 -10.44 -1.93
N TYR A 54 -4.53 -11.04 -0.99
CA TYR A 54 -4.90 -12.33 -0.39
C TYR A 54 -6.25 -12.26 0.32
N SER A 55 -6.53 -11.16 1.03
CA SER A 55 -7.84 -10.94 1.65
C SER A 55 -8.95 -10.90 0.59
N ASN A 56 -8.74 -10.18 -0.51
CA ASN A 56 -9.69 -10.10 -1.61
C ASN A 56 -9.92 -11.47 -2.28
N LEU A 57 -8.86 -12.24 -2.53
CA LEU A 57 -8.95 -13.59 -3.08
C LEU A 57 -9.76 -14.51 -2.18
N ARG A 58 -9.55 -14.46 -0.86
CA ARG A 58 -10.35 -15.23 0.10
C ARG A 58 -11.82 -14.82 0.10
N ILE A 59 -12.11 -13.53 -0.04
CA ILE A 59 -13.50 -13.06 -0.17
C ILE A 59 -14.15 -13.62 -1.44
N ILE A 60 -13.42 -13.61 -2.56
CA ILE A 60 -13.87 -14.19 -3.83
C ILE A 60 -14.12 -15.69 -3.69
N ASP A 61 -13.18 -16.45 -3.13
CA ASP A 61 -13.32 -17.90 -2.96
C ASP A 61 -14.53 -18.24 -2.08
N ASN A 62 -14.71 -17.55 -0.94
CA ASN A 62 -15.89 -17.77 -0.09
C ASN A 62 -17.20 -17.42 -0.80
N ALA A 63 -17.23 -16.33 -1.58
CA ALA A 63 -18.42 -15.92 -2.33
C ALA A 63 -18.75 -16.92 -3.46
N LYS A 64 -17.72 -17.44 -4.14
CA LYS A 64 -17.83 -18.51 -5.14
C LYS A 64 -18.40 -19.79 -4.53
N ASP A 65 -17.90 -20.22 -3.38
CA ASP A 65 -18.38 -21.43 -2.71
C ASP A 65 -19.83 -21.27 -2.26
N GLN A 66 -20.19 -20.11 -1.71
CA GLN A 66 -21.57 -19.81 -1.34
C GLN A 66 -22.51 -19.83 -2.56
N TRP A 67 -22.12 -19.17 -3.66
CA TRP A 67 -22.87 -19.19 -4.91
C TRP A 67 -23.05 -20.61 -5.44
N ALA A 68 -21.98 -21.43 -5.38
CA ALA A 68 -22.01 -22.80 -5.85
C ALA A 68 -22.96 -23.68 -5.02
N LEU A 69 -22.96 -23.51 -3.70
CA LEU A 69 -23.87 -24.22 -2.78
C LEU A 69 -25.34 -23.88 -3.06
N GLU A 70 -25.66 -22.59 -3.23
CA GLU A 70 -27.04 -22.15 -3.47
C GLU A 70 -27.55 -22.57 -4.86
N ASN A 71 -26.68 -22.56 -5.88
CA ASN A 71 -27.04 -22.92 -7.25
C ASN A 71 -26.84 -24.41 -7.56
N LYS A 72 -26.53 -25.24 -6.56
CA LYS A 72 -26.25 -26.68 -6.70
C LYS A 72 -25.20 -26.97 -7.77
N LYS A 73 -24.16 -26.14 -7.85
CA LYS A 73 -23.04 -26.29 -8.78
C LYS A 73 -21.90 -27.05 -8.10
N GLY A 74 -21.37 -28.04 -8.81
CA GLY A 74 -20.20 -28.81 -8.36
C GLY A 74 -18.89 -28.23 -8.93
N GLU A 75 -17.80 -28.92 -8.62
CA GLU A 75 -16.46 -28.58 -9.15
C GLU A 75 -16.44 -28.50 -10.68
N GLY A 76 -15.60 -27.60 -11.22
CA GLY A 76 -15.43 -27.41 -12.65
C GLY A 76 -16.51 -26.54 -13.33
N ASN A 77 -17.54 -26.12 -12.62
CA ASN A 77 -18.49 -25.13 -13.15
C ASN A 77 -17.82 -23.75 -13.23
N ASN A 78 -17.93 -23.10 -14.39
CA ASN A 78 -17.40 -21.75 -14.59
C ASN A 78 -18.09 -20.75 -13.67
N THR A 79 -17.29 -19.88 -13.06
CA THR A 79 -17.76 -18.77 -12.22
C THR A 79 -17.05 -17.48 -12.63
N ASP A 80 -17.74 -16.36 -12.44
CA ASP A 80 -17.22 -15.03 -12.73
C ASP A 80 -17.58 -14.06 -11.60
N LEU A 81 -16.80 -13.00 -11.43
CA LEU A 81 -17.00 -11.98 -10.40
C LEU A 81 -18.40 -11.35 -10.47
N ALA A 82 -18.97 -11.21 -11.67
CA ALA A 82 -20.33 -10.71 -11.83
C ALA A 82 -21.37 -11.63 -11.16
N MET A 83 -21.19 -12.95 -11.28
CA MET A 83 -22.13 -13.95 -10.75
C MET A 83 -22.09 -14.06 -9.23
N ILE A 84 -20.93 -13.78 -8.63
CA ILE A 84 -20.73 -13.88 -7.18
C ILE A 84 -20.88 -12.53 -6.46
N SER A 85 -21.12 -11.43 -7.21
CA SER A 85 -21.12 -10.07 -6.66
C SER A 85 -22.10 -9.87 -5.50
N ASP A 86 -23.27 -10.50 -5.55
CA ASP A 86 -24.28 -10.47 -4.47
C ASP A 86 -23.82 -11.19 -3.19
N TYR A 87 -22.88 -12.15 -3.32
CA TYR A 87 -22.35 -12.96 -2.23
C TYR A 87 -21.14 -12.32 -1.55
N ILE A 88 -20.61 -11.27 -2.16
CA ILE A 88 -19.54 -10.46 -1.58
C ILE A 88 -20.20 -9.47 -0.60
N LYS A 89 -20.37 -9.91 0.67
CA LYS A 89 -21.09 -9.22 1.76
C LYS A 89 -20.60 -7.79 2.07
N GLY A 90 -20.92 -6.82 1.21
CA GLY A 90 -20.57 -5.40 1.37
C GLY A 90 -19.09 -5.07 1.18
N ALA A 91 -18.23 -6.06 0.90
CA ALA A 91 -16.81 -5.85 0.66
C ALA A 91 -16.58 -5.56 -0.83
N THR A 92 -16.43 -4.31 -1.24
CA THR A 92 -16.03 -4.04 -2.63
C THR A 92 -14.62 -4.58 -2.84
N VAL A 93 -14.47 -5.64 -3.65
CA VAL A 93 -13.15 -6.13 -4.08
C VAL A 93 -12.54 -5.05 -4.95
N LYS A 94 -11.64 -4.26 -4.36
CA LYS A 94 -10.97 -3.15 -5.03
C LYS A 94 -9.54 -3.55 -5.35
N ALA A 95 -9.12 -3.26 -6.57
CA ALA A 95 -7.73 -3.42 -6.97
C ALA A 95 -6.81 -2.55 -6.09
N VAL A 96 -5.71 -3.14 -5.64
CA VAL A 96 -4.72 -2.54 -4.75
C VAL A 96 -3.57 -1.93 -5.55
N VAL A 97 -3.15 -2.62 -6.62
CA VAL A 97 -2.05 -2.24 -7.52
C VAL A 97 -2.45 -2.30 -9.01
N GLY A 98 -3.75 -2.37 -9.30
CA GLY A 98 -4.27 -2.48 -10.67
C GLY A 98 -4.30 -3.92 -11.18
N GLU A 99 -4.36 -4.88 -10.26
CA GLU A 99 -4.54 -6.31 -10.55
C GLU A 99 -5.95 -6.64 -11.01
N THR A 100 -6.04 -7.67 -11.84
CA THR A 100 -7.30 -8.28 -12.28
C THR A 100 -7.51 -9.57 -11.51
N TYR A 101 -8.72 -9.77 -11.00
CA TYR A 101 -9.12 -10.99 -10.32
C TYR A 101 -9.80 -11.94 -11.29
N ALA A 102 -9.39 -13.20 -11.28
CA ALA A 102 -10.05 -14.30 -11.98
C ALA A 102 -10.57 -15.30 -10.94
N CYS A 103 -11.89 -15.51 -10.94
CA CYS A 103 -12.56 -16.35 -9.96
C CYS A 103 -12.22 -17.85 -10.13
N ASN A 104 -11.89 -18.25 -11.36
CA ASN A 104 -11.71 -19.64 -11.81
C ASN A 104 -12.96 -20.51 -11.58
N PRO A 105 -13.03 -21.73 -12.15
CA PRO A 105 -14.13 -22.64 -11.88
C PRO A 105 -14.24 -23.01 -10.40
N VAL A 106 -15.44 -23.41 -9.96
CA VAL A 106 -15.67 -23.94 -8.60
C VAL A 106 -14.69 -25.09 -8.32
N GLY A 107 -14.07 -25.09 -7.13
CA GLY A 107 -13.04 -26.06 -6.75
C GLY A 107 -11.61 -25.71 -7.18
N SER A 108 -11.42 -24.69 -8.02
CA SER A 108 -10.10 -24.12 -8.34
C SER A 108 -9.93 -22.80 -7.60
N PRO A 109 -8.77 -22.49 -7.00
CA PRO A 109 -8.58 -21.25 -6.24
C PRO A 109 -8.65 -20.02 -7.16
N ALA A 110 -9.21 -18.93 -6.65
CA ALA A 110 -9.17 -17.65 -7.34
C ALA A 110 -7.71 -17.14 -7.47
N VAL A 111 -7.44 -16.43 -8.55
CA VAL A 111 -6.11 -15.85 -8.81
C VAL A 111 -6.20 -14.36 -9.10
N ALA A 112 -5.16 -13.63 -8.71
CA ALA A 112 -4.96 -12.24 -9.11
C ALA A 112 -3.76 -12.15 -10.04
N THR A 113 -3.86 -11.36 -11.10
CA THR A 113 -2.77 -11.10 -12.04
C THR A 113 -2.49 -9.61 -12.09
N THR A 114 -1.22 -9.21 -11.95
CA THR A 114 -0.83 -7.80 -11.91
C THR A 114 0.21 -7.50 -12.99
N ASN A 115 0.20 -6.29 -13.55
CA ASN A 115 1.20 -5.86 -14.55
C ASN A 115 2.51 -5.34 -13.91
N VAL A 116 2.60 -5.36 -12.59
CA VAL A 116 3.74 -4.83 -11.84
C VAL A 116 4.41 -5.94 -11.04
N LYS A 117 5.69 -5.80 -10.76
CA LYS A 117 6.37 -6.69 -9.81
C LYS A 117 5.83 -6.40 -8.41
N LEU A 118 5.46 -7.43 -7.67
CA LEU A 118 4.98 -7.30 -6.30
C LEU A 118 5.64 -8.33 -5.39
N GLY A 119 6.57 -7.90 -4.54
CA GLY A 119 7.36 -8.81 -3.72
C GLY A 119 8.13 -9.84 -4.57
N THR A 120 7.78 -11.12 -4.42
CA THR A 120 8.37 -12.24 -5.16
C THR A 120 7.69 -12.52 -6.50
N TYR A 121 6.48 -12.01 -6.74
CA TYR A 121 5.71 -12.26 -7.96
C TYR A 121 6.18 -11.33 -9.08
N ALA A 122 6.55 -11.91 -10.23
CA ALA A 122 6.87 -11.14 -11.43
C ALA A 122 5.58 -10.61 -12.07
N PRO A 123 5.67 -9.61 -12.96
CA PRO A 123 4.53 -9.17 -13.74
C PRO A 123 3.88 -10.35 -14.45
N LEU A 124 2.55 -10.40 -14.41
CA LEU A 124 1.67 -11.43 -14.97
C LEU A 124 1.73 -12.81 -14.27
N ASP A 125 2.56 -13.00 -13.26
CA ASP A 125 2.52 -14.22 -12.46
C ASP A 125 1.18 -14.32 -11.71
N PRO A 126 0.53 -15.50 -11.68
CA PRO A 126 -0.69 -15.70 -10.93
C PRO A 126 -0.39 -15.68 -9.42
N ILE A 127 -1.09 -14.79 -8.72
CA ILE A 127 -1.06 -14.69 -7.27
C ILE A 127 -2.26 -15.48 -6.74
N THR A 128 -1.99 -16.47 -5.91
CA THR A 128 -3.02 -17.25 -5.21
C THR A 128 -2.90 -17.00 -3.72
N ALA A 129 -4.03 -16.96 -3.01
CA ALA A 129 -4.02 -16.90 -1.56
C ALA A 129 -3.36 -18.16 -0.97
N PRO A 130 -2.52 -18.02 0.07
CA PRO A 130 -2.01 -19.16 0.82
C PRO A 130 -3.09 -19.81 1.68
#